data_AF-A0A2T4MZD1-F1
#
_entry.id   AF-A0A2T4MZD1-F1
#
_cell.length_a   1.000
_cell.length_b   1.000
_cell.length_c   1.000
_cell.angle_alpha   90.00
_cell.angle_beta   90.00
_cell.angle_gamma   90.00
#
_symmetry.space_group_name_H-M   'P 1'
#
loop_
_entity.id
_entity.type
_entity.pdbx_description
1 polymer ?
#
loop_
_entity_poly.entity_id
_entity_poly.type
_entity_poly.pdbx_seq_one_letter_code
_entity_poly.pdbx_strand_id
1 'polypeptide(L)'
;MAVNYYWNIEQVVTESNDTYEAGEIIDHWRYDKAKDAIRFIEESKPEKGQQKRLSLVREIWDKNECEMETRSWAYIDNENQLPNAFLDADGRWDADMPKKFSDEFNKAMSRK
;
A
#
# COMPACT_ATOMS: atom_id res chain seq x y z
N MET A 1 21.22 -2.38 6.53
CA MET A 1 20.18 -2.70 5.55
C MET A 1 19.46 -4.02 5.85
N ALA A 2 18.40 -3.93 6.67
CA ALA A 2 17.33 -4.93 6.71
C ALA A 2 16.20 -4.44 5.81
N VAL A 3 15.54 -5.33 5.07
CA VAL A 3 14.42 -4.97 4.19
C VAL A 3 13.15 -5.61 4.71
N ASN A 4 12.16 -4.77 5.02
CA ASN A 4 10.85 -5.17 5.50
C ASN A 4 9.80 -4.91 4.43
N TYR A 5 8.81 -5.80 4.37
CA TYR A 5 7.68 -5.68 3.47
C TYR A 5 6.38 -5.89 4.24
N TYR A 6 5.36 -5.10 3.95
CA TYR A 6 4.03 -5.26 4.51
C TYR A 6 2.96 -4.68 3.59
N TRP A 7 1.74 -5.20 3.70
CA TRP A 7 0.58 -4.66 3.03
C TRP A 7 0.06 -3.45 3.78
N ASN A 8 -0.25 -2.37 3.07
CA ASN A 8 -0.69 -1.11 3.63
C ASN A 8 -1.97 -0.66 2.93
N ILE A 9 -2.93 -0.19 3.72
CA ILE A 9 -4.15 0.41 3.21
C ILE A 9 -4.15 1.87 3.64
N GLU A 10 -4.30 2.77 2.70
CA GLU A 10 -4.43 4.20 2.95
C GLU A 10 -5.87 4.62 2.68
N GLN A 11 -6.49 5.31 3.64
CA GLN A 11 -7.72 6.04 3.41
C GLN A 11 -7.36 7.44 2.93
N VAL A 12 -7.74 7.76 1.70
CA VAL A 12 -7.39 9.01 1.05
C VAL A 12 -8.62 9.80 0.66
N VAL A 13 -8.53 11.10 0.81
CA VAL A 13 -9.57 12.05 0.40
C VAL A 13 -9.52 12.20 -1.12
N THR A 14 -10.68 12.06 -1.77
CA THR A 14 -10.83 12.20 -3.23
C THR A 14 -11.43 13.52 -3.64
N GLU A 15 -12.12 14.20 -2.72
CA GLU A 15 -12.77 15.50 -2.93
C GLU A 15 -12.45 16.39 -1.73
N SER A 16 -11.90 17.59 -1.96
CA SER A 16 -11.60 18.53 -0.88
C SER A 16 -12.89 18.93 -0.15
N ASN A 17 -12.79 19.15 1.16
CA ASN A 17 -13.87 19.66 2.01
C ASN A 17 -13.31 20.70 3.00
N ASP A 18 -14.12 21.12 3.98
CA ASP A 18 -13.72 22.15 4.96
C ASP A 18 -12.59 21.71 5.90
N THR A 19 -12.31 20.41 5.99
CA THR A 19 -11.30 19.83 6.90
C THR A 19 -10.07 19.31 6.16
N TYR A 20 -10.26 18.71 4.97
CA TYR A 20 -9.23 17.96 4.26
C TYR A 20 -9.12 18.35 2.79
N GLU A 21 -7.91 18.27 2.26
CA GLU A 21 -7.63 18.46 0.83
C GLU A 21 -7.65 17.15 0.05
N ALA A 22 -8.06 17.21 -1.22
CA ALA A 22 -8.00 16.05 -2.12
C ALA A 22 -6.55 15.54 -2.25
N GLY A 23 -6.36 14.25 -1.99
CA GLY A 23 -5.06 13.60 -1.97
C GLY A 23 -4.50 13.37 -0.56
N GLU A 24 -5.07 13.98 0.49
CA GLU A 24 -4.62 13.73 1.85
C GLU A 24 -4.92 12.30 2.31
N ILE A 25 -3.93 11.70 2.99
CA ILE A 25 -4.07 10.42 3.68
C ILE A 25 -4.53 10.73 5.10
N ILE A 26 -5.75 10.30 5.44
CA ILE A 26 -6.37 10.58 6.75
C ILE A 26 -6.28 9.41 7.72
N ASP A 27 -6.07 8.19 7.22
CA ASP A 27 -5.79 7.02 8.05
C ASP A 27 -5.02 5.97 7.25
N HIS A 28 -4.33 5.06 7.94
CA HIS A 28 -3.66 3.94 7.31
C HIS A 28 -3.58 2.69 8.21
N TRP A 29 -3.62 1.51 7.59
CA TRP A 29 -3.57 0.22 8.29
C TRP A 29 -2.53 -0.71 7.68
N ARG A 30 -1.72 -1.31 8.56
CA ARG A 30 -0.68 -2.27 8.21
C ARG A 30 -1.15 -3.71 8.42
N TYR A 31 -0.83 -4.58 7.46
CA TYR A 31 -1.12 -6.00 7.47
C TYR A 31 0.08 -6.82 7.02
N ASP A 32 0.27 -7.98 7.65
CA ASP A 32 1.31 -8.94 7.23
C ASP A 32 0.87 -9.79 6.05
N LYS A 33 -0.45 -9.87 5.78
CA LYS A 33 -1.03 -10.77 4.77
C LYS A 33 -2.00 -10.06 3.84
N ALA A 34 -1.90 -10.35 2.54
CA ALA A 34 -2.72 -9.75 1.49
C ALA A 34 -4.21 -10.01 1.72
N LYS A 35 -4.56 -11.24 2.12
CA LYS A 35 -5.95 -11.64 2.37
C LYS A 35 -6.64 -10.80 3.44
N ASP A 36 -5.90 -10.38 4.47
CA ASP A 36 -6.48 -9.66 5.61
C ASP A 36 -6.68 -8.19 5.23
N ALA A 37 -5.75 -7.63 4.45
CA ALA A 37 -5.89 -6.31 3.85
C ALA A 37 -7.08 -6.26 2.86
N ILE A 38 -7.17 -7.22 1.94
CA ILE A 38 -8.27 -7.29 0.95
C ILE A 38 -9.62 -7.41 1.65
N ARG A 39 -9.74 -8.29 2.65
CA ARG A 39 -10.98 -8.43 3.43
C ARG A 39 -11.39 -7.10 4.08
N PHE A 40 -10.44 -6.36 4.65
CA PHE A 40 -10.74 -5.05 5.25
C PHE A 40 -11.26 -4.03 4.22
N ILE A 41 -10.71 -4.02 3.00
CA ILE A 41 -11.23 -3.15 1.94
C ILE A 41 -12.67 -3.53 1.59
N GLU A 42 -12.93 -4.82 1.38
CA GLU A 42 -14.25 -5.35 1.00
C GLU A 42 -15.33 -5.10 2.05
N GLU A 43 -14.98 -5.24 3.33
CA GLU A 43 -15.89 -5.02 4.45
C GLU A 43 -16.11 -3.52 4.73
N SER A 44 -15.23 -2.66 4.21
CA SER A 44 -15.30 -1.23 4.46
C SER A 44 -16.18 -0.47 3.48
N LYS A 45 -16.86 0.54 4.01
CA LYS A 45 -17.62 1.52 3.23
C LYS A 45 -16.99 2.89 3.50
N PRO A 46 -16.07 3.37 2.64
CA PRO A 46 -15.50 4.71 2.82
C PRO A 46 -16.61 5.75 2.75
N GLU A 47 -16.43 6.86 3.48
CA GLU A 47 -17.39 7.96 3.44
C GLU A 47 -17.38 8.62 2.05
N LYS A 48 -18.42 9.41 1.76
CA LYS A 48 -18.47 10.17 0.50
C LYS A 48 -17.23 11.08 0.40
N GLY A 49 -16.55 11.05 -0.75
CA GLY A 49 -15.33 11.82 -0.97
C GLY A 49 -14.06 11.16 -0.41
N GLN A 50 -14.12 9.88 -0.05
CA GLN A 50 -12.96 9.10 0.41
C GLN A 50 -12.85 7.79 -0.39
N GLN A 51 -11.63 7.26 -0.49
CA GLN A 51 -11.37 5.93 -1.03
C GLN A 51 -10.29 5.22 -0.22
N LYS A 52 -10.25 3.89 -0.31
CA LYS A 52 -9.13 3.11 0.23
C LYS A 52 -8.25 2.61 -0.90
N ARG A 53 -6.93 2.79 -0.74
CA ARG A 53 -5.91 2.32 -1.68
C ARG A 53 -5.08 1.24 -1.01
N LEU A 54 -4.92 0.11 -1.68
CA LEU A 54 -4.02 -0.96 -1.25
C LEU A 54 -2.63 -0.72 -1.85
N SER A 55 -1.59 -0.90 -1.05
CA SER A 55 -0.21 -0.92 -1.51
C SER A 55 0.57 -2.02 -0.80
N LEU A 56 1.62 -2.51 -1.45
CA LEU A 56 2.72 -3.19 -0.77
C LEU A 56 3.78 -2.13 -0.47
N VAL A 57 4.25 -2.08 0.77
CA VAL A 57 5.30 -1.16 1.21
C VAL A 57 6.60 -1.92 1.38
N ARG A 58 7.70 -1.29 0.96
CA ARG A 58 9.07 -1.74 1.16
C ARG A 58 9.79 -0.70 2.01
N GLU A 59 10.34 -1.14 3.13
CA GLU A 59 11.17 -0.30 4.00
C GLU A 59 12.59 -0.85 4.05
N ILE A 60 13.59 0.00 3.85
CA ILE A 60 14.98 -0.33 4.15
C ILE A 60 15.39 0.39 5.43
N TRP A 61 15.91 -0.39 6.38
CA TRP A 61 16.37 0.09 7.67
C TRP A 61 17.90 -0.01 7.75
N ASP A 62 18.54 1.04 8.25
CA ASP A 62 19.94 0.92 8.63
C ASP A 62 20.06 -0.01 9.84
N LYS A 63 21.05 -0.91 9.80
CA LYS A 63 21.27 -1.90 10.85
C LYS A 63 21.83 -1.28 12.13
N ASN A 64 22.36 -0.06 12.07
CA ASN A 64 23.08 0.56 13.18
C ASN A 64 22.30 1.69 13.85
N GLU A 65 21.37 2.35 13.16
CA GLU A 65 20.80 3.62 13.66
C GLU A 65 19.32 3.55 14.07
N CYS A 66 18.64 2.40 13.94
CA CYS A 66 17.18 2.31 14.17
C CYS A 66 16.36 3.32 13.32
N GLU A 67 16.97 3.92 12.29
CA GLU A 67 16.35 4.86 11.37
C GLU A 67 15.99 4.15 10.07
N MET A 68 14.81 4.51 9.55
CA MET A 68 14.35 4.06 8.24
C MET A 68 15.02 4.93 7.18
N GLU A 69 15.89 4.33 6.37
CA GLU A 69 16.63 5.04 5.32
C GLU A 69 15.72 5.36 4.14
N THR A 70 14.91 4.39 3.70
CA THR A 70 14.05 4.53 2.53
C THR A 70 12.74 3.79 2.71
N ARG A 71 11.68 4.38 2.15
CA ARG A 71 10.36 3.77 2.02
C ARG A 71 9.89 3.95 0.58
N SER A 72 9.38 2.87 0.00
CA SER A 72 8.80 2.85 -1.33
C SER A 72 7.50 2.05 -1.36
N TRP A 73 6.64 2.34 -2.34
CA TRP A 73 5.29 1.82 -2.42
C TRP A 73 5.03 1.20 -3.79
N ALA A 74 4.26 0.13 -3.77
CA ALA A 74 3.68 -0.51 -4.94
C ALA A 74 2.16 -0.48 -4.79
N TYR A 75 1.53 0.58 -5.31
CA TYR A 75 0.07 0.76 -5.27
C TYR A 75 -0.63 -0.18 -6.25
N ILE A 76 -1.64 -0.89 -5.75
CA ILE A 76 -2.54 -1.71 -6.56
C ILE A 76 -3.46 -0.77 -7.33
N ASP A 77 -3.59 -0.99 -8.63
CA ASP A 77 -4.49 -0.18 -9.45
C ASP A 77 -5.96 -0.57 -9.27
N ASN A 78 -6.85 0.22 -9.88
CA ASN A 78 -8.29 -0.01 -9.83
C ASN A 78 -8.73 -1.30 -10.56
N GLU A 79 -7.86 -1.88 -11.38
CA GLU A 79 -8.08 -3.16 -12.06
C GLU A 79 -7.64 -4.35 -11.20
N ASN A 80 -7.21 -4.09 -9.95
CA ASN A 80 -6.60 -5.06 -9.04
C ASN A 80 -5.35 -5.72 -9.64
N GLN A 81 -4.57 -4.99 -10.41
CA GLN A 81 -3.28 -5.46 -10.88
C GLN A 81 -2.18 -4.95 -9.96
N LEU A 82 -1.27 -5.86 -9.62
CA LEU A 82 -0.04 -5.51 -8.94
C LEU A 82 0.89 -4.79 -9.91
N PRO A 83 1.47 -3.64 -9.53
CA PRO A 83 2.49 -3.01 -10.35
C PRO A 83 3.76 -3.88 -10.37
N ASN A 84 4.54 -3.74 -11.43
CA ASN A 84 5.79 -4.49 -11.58
C ASN A 84 6.89 -4.03 -10.62
N ALA A 85 6.75 -2.82 -10.06
CA ALA A 85 7.79 -2.18 -9.26
C ALA A 85 7.26 -1.34 -8.10
N PHE A 86 8.16 -1.11 -7.16
CA PHE A 86 8.06 -0.10 -6.13
C PHE A 86 8.55 1.23 -6.67
N LEU A 87 7.81 2.28 -6.32
CA LEU A 87 8.17 3.66 -6.60
C LEU A 87 8.52 4.38 -5.29
N ASP A 88 9.54 5.25 -5.34
CA ASP A 88 9.86 6.16 -4.25
C ASP A 88 8.85 7.32 -4.16
N ALA A 89 9.07 8.24 -3.20
CA ALA A 89 8.21 9.41 -3.01
C ALA A 89 8.18 10.37 -4.21
N ASP A 90 9.20 10.32 -5.09
CA ASP A 90 9.28 11.11 -6.32
C ASP A 90 8.65 10.39 -7.53
N GLY A 91 8.11 9.17 -7.33
CA GLY A 91 7.56 8.34 -8.40
C GLY A 91 8.62 7.63 -9.26
N ARG A 92 9.88 7.58 -8.80
CA ARG A 92 10.96 6.89 -9.50
C ARG A 92 11.01 5.43 -9.10
N TRP A 93 11.44 4.59 -10.03
CA TRP A 93 11.65 3.16 -9.80
C TRP A 93 12.69 2.92 -8.71
N ASP A 94 12.31 2.20 -7.66
CA ASP A 94 13.18 1.82 -6.54
C ASP A 94 13.57 0.33 -6.60
N ALA A 95 12.58 -0.56 -6.76
CA ALA A 95 12.82 -2.01 -6.75
C ALA A 95 11.74 -2.80 -7.49
N ASP A 96 12.09 -4.00 -7.97
CA ASP A 96 11.12 -4.96 -8.50
C ASP A 96 10.19 -5.53 -7.43
N MET A 97 8.98 -5.91 -7.85
CA MET A 97 8.03 -6.62 -7.02
C MET A 97 8.52 -8.05 -6.68
N PRO A 98 8.67 -8.42 -5.39
CA PRO A 98 9.04 -9.79 -5.04
C PRO A 98 7.92 -10.78 -5.38
N LYS A 99 8.26 -11.82 -6.14
CA LYS A 99 7.34 -12.88 -6.59
C LYS A 99 6.44 -13.44 -5.48
N LYS A 100 6.97 -13.61 -4.26
CA LYS A 100 6.20 -14.16 -3.13
C LYS A 100 4.95 -13.33 -2.79
N PHE A 101 5.01 -12.01 -2.90
CA PHE A 101 3.89 -11.12 -2.62
C PHE A 101 2.93 -11.05 -3.80
N SER A 102 3.45 -11.16 -5.03
CA SER A 102 2.62 -11.35 -6.22
C SER A 102 1.78 -12.61 -6.15
N ASP A 103 2.41 -13.73 -5.80
CA ASP A 103 1.73 -15.02 -5.64
C ASP A 103 0.70 -14.97 -4.48
N GLU A 104 1.04 -14.29 -3.38
CA GLU A 104 0.13 -14.10 -2.25
C GLU A 104 -1.13 -13.32 -2.64
N PHE A 105 -0.96 -12.18 -3.31
CA PHE A 105 -2.06 -11.33 -3.74
C PHE A 105 -2.95 -12.04 -4.78
N ASN A 106 -2.35 -12.64 -5.80
CA ASN A 106 -3.07 -13.37 -6.83
C ASN A 106 -3.90 -14.50 -6.24
N LYS A 107 -3.35 -15.23 -5.26
CA LYS A 107 -4.08 -16.28 -4.52
C LYS A 107 -5.23 -15.73 -3.67
N ALA A 108 -5.10 -14.53 -3.12
CA ALA A 108 -6.18 -13.89 -2.38
C ALA A 108 -7.30 -13.43 -3.31
N MET A 109 -6.95 -12.88 -4.48
CA MET A 109 -7.90 -12.42 -5.50
C MET A 109 -8.62 -13.57 -6.22
N SER A 110 -7.95 -14.70 -6.45
CA SER A 110 -8.53 -15.87 -7.14
C SER A 110 -9.53 -16.67 -6.30
N ARG A 111 -9.72 -16.31 -5.03
CA ARG A 111 -10.64 -16.99 -4.09
C ARG A 111 -11.99 -16.27 -3.97
N LYS A 112 -12.20 -15.21 -4.74
CA LYS A 112 -13.50 -14.58 -4.96
C LYS A 112 -14.31 -15.39 -5.97
#